data_AF-A0A9I9DFF9-F1
#
_entry.id   AF-A0A9I9DFF9-F1
#
_cell.length_a   1.000
_cell.length_b   1.000
_cell.length_c   1.000
_cell.angle_alpha   90.00
_cell.angle_beta   90.00
_cell.angle_gamma   90.00
#
_symmetry.space_group_name_H-M   'P 1'
#
loop_
_entity.id
_entity.type
_entity.pdbx_description
1 polymer ?
#
loop_
_entity_poly.entity_id
_entity_poly.type
_entity_poly.pdbx_seq_one_letter_code
_entity_poly.pdbx_strand_id
1 'polypeptide(L)'
;MTNQNVVVSDTKSGINMSITVAVSNSSIFATTAQKPPPAPGGGGGGGGYISISRKKILKDLDVNGGWIESMRASSPTHVKSLPSLSASDDHHQNSWMLHHPSALDMFDQIIEASKGKQIVMFLDYDGTLSPIVEDPDKAFMSEAMRKTVKKLASCFPTAIVSGRCRDKVYGFIRLAELYYAGSHGMDIKGPTKSSKFKKAVNQGLLFQPASEFLPMIDEVYQQLVEKMKSTPGAKVENNKFCISVHFRCVDEKQWNDLAQEVKSVVKEYPMLRLTQGRKVLEIRPTIKWDKGKALEFLLESLGYANCSDVFPIYIGDDRTDEDAFKVLRERNQGFGILVSKIPKDTHASYSLREPSEASYVLFTTFGAMETTIFIKKKTLQGLKLVESEGKNKEKKKKKEHPLKEMFCFKCGGEGKFSELLL
;
A
#
# COMPACT_ATOMS: atom_id res chain seq x y z
N MET A 1 -62.13 9.50 5.81
CA MET A 1 -62.96 8.30 5.55
C MET A 1 -62.11 7.35 4.70
N THR A 2 -61.27 6.49 5.30
CA THR A 2 -61.53 5.07 5.69
C THR A 2 -61.91 4.22 4.46
N ASN A 3 -61.20 3.17 4.00
CA ASN A 3 -60.43 2.08 4.62
C ASN A 3 -59.36 1.57 3.62
N GLN A 4 -58.12 1.23 4.01
CA GLN A 4 -57.64 -0.04 4.61
C GLN A 4 -58.00 -1.31 3.83
N ASN A 5 -56.96 -2.00 3.32
CA ASN A 5 -56.85 -3.46 3.39
C ASN A 5 -55.38 -3.86 3.54
N VAL A 6 -55.08 -4.33 4.75
CA VAL A 6 -53.89 -5.04 5.19
C VAL A 6 -54.21 -6.53 5.11
N VAL A 7 -53.33 -7.35 4.57
CA VAL A 7 -53.26 -8.77 4.92
C VAL A 7 -51.80 -9.12 5.20
N VAL A 8 -51.58 -9.42 6.47
CA VAL A 8 -50.40 -10.09 7.05
C VAL A 8 -50.64 -11.59 6.96
N SER A 9 -49.59 -12.36 6.65
CA SER A 9 -49.49 -13.73 7.15
C SER A 9 -48.02 -14.05 7.46
N ASP A 10 -47.70 -13.96 8.75
CA ASP A 10 -46.53 -14.57 9.38
C ASP A 10 -46.67 -16.10 9.39
N THR A 11 -45.60 -16.82 9.07
CA THR A 11 -45.27 -18.08 9.76
C THR A 11 -43.76 -18.21 9.90
N LYS A 12 -43.34 -18.22 11.16
CA LYS A 12 -41.99 -18.53 11.66
C LYS A 12 -41.59 -19.98 11.35
N SER A 13 -40.35 -20.14 10.90
CA SER A 13 -39.48 -21.31 11.13
C SER A 13 -38.06 -20.82 10.83
N GLY A 14 -37.11 -20.68 11.76
CA GLY A 14 -36.90 -21.43 12.98
C GLY A 14 -35.80 -22.48 12.83
N ILE A 15 -34.68 -22.16 12.15
CA ILE A 15 -33.47 -23.00 12.19
C ILE A 15 -32.25 -22.09 12.45
N ASN A 16 -31.84 -22.07 13.72
CA ASN A 16 -30.53 -21.58 14.17
C ASN A 16 -29.47 -22.60 13.74
N MET A 17 -28.56 -22.21 12.85
CA MET A 17 -27.36 -23.00 12.56
C MET A 17 -26.16 -22.33 13.25
N SER A 18 -25.96 -22.72 14.51
CA SER A 18 -24.75 -22.44 15.29
C SER A 18 -23.62 -23.35 14.79
N ILE A 19 -22.64 -22.78 14.09
CA ILE A 19 -21.41 -23.51 13.74
C ILE A 19 -20.42 -23.32 14.89
N THR A 20 -20.40 -24.30 15.78
CA THR A 20 -19.35 -24.50 16.79
C THR A 20 -18.19 -25.21 16.11
N VAL A 21 -17.04 -24.55 15.92
CA VAL A 21 -15.82 -25.23 15.49
C VAL A 21 -15.07 -25.69 16.73
N ALA A 22 -15.17 -26.98 17.01
CA ALA A 22 -14.39 -27.67 18.02
C ALA A 22 -12.94 -27.86 17.53
N VAL A 23 -12.00 -27.44 18.37
CA VAL A 23 -10.57 -27.71 18.24
C VAL A 23 -10.35 -29.22 18.42
N SER A 24 -9.80 -29.88 17.41
CA SER A 24 -9.31 -31.25 17.53
C SER A 24 -7.81 -31.29 17.24
N ASN A 25 -7.05 -31.52 18.32
CA ASN A 25 -5.65 -31.92 18.27
C ASN A 25 -5.53 -33.29 17.60
N SER A 26 -4.69 -33.40 16.56
CA SER A 26 -3.95 -34.62 16.30
C SER A 26 -2.67 -34.29 15.54
N SER A 27 -1.57 -34.38 16.28
CA SER A 27 -0.21 -34.47 15.76
C SER A 27 0.02 -35.83 15.10
N ILE A 28 0.96 -35.87 14.16
CA ILE A 28 1.87 -36.96 13.73
C ILE A 28 1.97 -36.97 12.19
N PHE A 29 2.96 -36.28 11.63
CA PHE A 29 4.07 -36.89 10.87
C PHE A 29 5.09 -35.80 10.52
N ALA A 30 6.33 -36.08 10.88
CA ALA A 30 7.48 -35.19 10.78
C ALA A 30 8.21 -35.39 9.45
N THR A 31 8.62 -34.29 8.81
CA THR A 31 9.76 -34.29 7.89
C THR A 31 10.59 -33.03 8.11
N THR A 32 11.85 -33.29 8.41
CA THR A 32 12.98 -32.43 8.76
C THR A 32 13.38 -31.40 7.69
N ALA A 33 13.55 -30.14 8.11
CA ALA A 33 14.48 -29.19 7.48
C ALA A 33 15.01 -28.18 8.52
N GLN A 34 16.25 -28.47 8.94
CA GLN A 34 17.32 -27.72 9.62
C GLN A 34 17.09 -26.28 10.13
N LYS A 35 17.40 -26.12 11.42
CA LYS A 35 17.55 -24.87 12.19
C LYS A 35 19.04 -24.46 12.20
N PRO A 36 19.40 -23.16 12.08
CA PRO A 36 20.79 -22.72 12.16
C PRO A 36 21.36 -22.80 13.61
N PRO A 37 22.69 -22.95 13.76
CA PRO A 37 23.33 -23.31 15.03
C PRO A 37 23.42 -22.14 16.04
N PRO A 38 23.56 -22.41 17.34
CA PRO A 38 23.71 -21.39 18.38
C PRO A 38 25.16 -20.86 18.44
N ALA A 39 25.31 -19.56 18.69
CA ALA A 39 26.61 -18.94 18.98
C ALA A 39 27.08 -19.28 20.41
N PRO A 40 28.41 -19.32 20.67
CA PRO A 40 28.96 -19.75 21.96
C PRO A 40 28.77 -18.69 23.04
N GLY A 41 28.31 -19.12 24.23
CA GLY A 41 28.28 -18.29 25.42
C GLY A 41 29.53 -18.44 26.29
N GLY A 42 29.86 -17.36 27.01
CA GLY A 42 30.71 -17.43 28.22
C GLY A 42 31.57 -16.19 28.47
N GLY A 43 31.09 -15.28 29.32
CA GLY A 43 31.88 -14.16 29.87
C GLY A 43 31.01 -13.19 30.66
N GLY A 44 31.05 -13.29 31.99
CA GLY A 44 30.05 -12.71 32.89
C GLY A 44 30.17 -11.21 33.17
N GLY A 45 29.12 -10.67 33.79
CA GLY A 45 29.07 -9.30 34.31
C GLY A 45 27.65 -8.96 34.78
N GLY A 46 27.44 -9.00 36.10
CA GLY A 46 26.13 -8.82 36.72
C GLY A 46 25.56 -7.40 36.60
N GLY A 47 24.22 -7.33 36.55
CA GLY A 47 23.46 -6.09 36.67
C GLY A 47 21.98 -6.42 36.75
N GLY A 48 21.37 -6.19 37.91
CA GLY A 48 19.98 -6.55 38.20
C GLY A 48 18.98 -5.82 37.30
N TYR A 49 18.08 -6.58 36.68
CA TYR A 49 16.96 -6.03 35.94
C TYR A 49 15.82 -5.71 36.90
N ILE A 50 15.62 -4.42 37.16
CA ILE A 50 14.37 -3.91 37.74
C ILE A 50 13.29 -4.03 36.65
N SER A 51 12.36 -4.95 36.84
CA SER A 51 11.15 -5.07 36.01
C SER A 51 10.23 -3.87 36.26
N ILE A 52 10.39 -2.80 35.48
CA ILE A 52 9.43 -1.68 35.47
C ILE A 52 8.25 -2.09 34.59
N SER A 53 7.09 -2.28 35.22
CA SER A 53 5.83 -2.64 34.58
C SER A 53 5.41 -1.55 33.57
N ARG A 54 5.42 -1.87 32.26
CA ARG A 54 5.02 -0.97 31.14
C ARG A 54 3.64 -0.33 31.28
N LYS A 55 2.77 -0.84 32.17
CA LYS A 55 1.44 -0.26 32.41
C LYS A 55 1.48 1.10 33.11
N LYS A 56 2.59 1.48 33.77
CA LYS A 56 2.70 2.76 34.49
C LYS A 56 3.23 3.91 33.60
N ILE A 57 4.09 3.61 32.62
CA ILE A 57 4.71 4.61 31.73
C ILE A 57 3.71 5.20 30.71
N LEU A 58 2.65 4.45 30.35
CA LEU A 58 1.62 4.96 29.44
C LEU A 58 0.62 5.93 30.10
N LYS A 59 0.62 6.09 31.42
CA LYS A 59 -0.24 7.07 32.11
C LYS A 59 0.43 8.42 32.37
N ASP A 60 1.77 8.49 32.38
CA ASP A 60 2.51 9.73 32.69
C ASP A 60 2.94 10.56 31.46
N LEU A 61 2.74 10.06 30.23
CA LEU A 61 3.02 10.81 28.99
C LEU A 61 1.91 11.81 28.60
N ASP A 62 0.84 11.89 29.39
CA ASP A 62 -0.32 12.76 29.14
C ASP A 62 -0.16 14.17 29.75
N VAL A 63 1.05 14.52 30.24
CA VAL A 63 1.35 15.85 30.80
C VAL A 63 2.29 16.62 29.86
N ASN A 64 1.67 17.37 28.94
CA ASN A 64 2.15 18.54 28.19
C ASN A 64 3.48 18.51 27.37
N GLY A 65 4.28 17.43 27.37
CA GLY A 65 5.58 17.41 26.67
C GLY A 65 5.73 16.40 25.52
N GLY A 66 5.37 15.13 25.75
CA GLY A 66 5.71 14.03 24.83
C GLY A 66 5.03 14.09 23.46
N TRP A 67 3.91 14.80 23.36
CA TRP A 67 3.13 14.88 22.14
C TRP A 67 3.70 15.93 21.15
N ILE A 68 4.32 17.00 21.66
CA ILE A 68 5.06 17.98 20.84
C ILE A 68 6.34 17.33 20.26
N GLU A 69 7.04 16.53 21.07
CA GLU A 69 8.19 15.74 20.62
C GLU A 69 7.81 14.82 19.44
N SER A 70 6.66 14.14 19.56
CA SER A 70 6.10 13.32 18.49
C SER A 70 5.76 14.15 17.23
N MET A 71 5.21 15.35 17.40
CA MET A 71 4.97 16.29 16.29
C MET A 71 6.25 16.72 15.59
N ARG A 72 7.31 17.03 16.34
CA ARG A 72 8.64 17.30 15.77
C ARG A 72 9.19 16.10 15.02
N ALA A 73 9.11 14.90 15.59
CA ALA A 73 9.59 13.69 14.92
C ALA A 73 8.85 13.41 13.59
N SER A 74 7.61 13.85 13.47
CA SER A 74 6.81 13.77 12.24
C SER A 74 7.10 14.89 11.21
N SER A 75 8.00 15.82 11.53
CA SER A 75 8.37 16.98 10.70
C SER A 75 9.45 16.64 9.67
N PRO A 76 9.21 16.87 8.36
CA PRO A 76 10.27 16.78 7.35
C PRO A 76 11.41 17.78 7.56
N THR A 77 11.17 18.89 8.27
CA THR A 77 12.12 19.98 8.46
C THR A 77 13.20 19.65 9.50
N HIS A 78 12.91 18.77 10.46
CA HIS A 78 13.90 18.31 11.45
C HIS A 78 15.00 17.44 10.81
N VAL A 79 14.78 16.97 9.57
CA VAL A 79 15.76 16.19 8.80
C VAL A 79 16.87 17.09 8.22
N LYS A 80 16.68 18.42 8.13
CA LYS A 80 17.70 19.34 7.60
C LYS A 80 18.82 19.69 8.59
N SER A 81 18.72 19.26 9.85
CA SER A 81 19.65 19.68 10.92
C SER A 81 20.37 18.52 11.62
N LEU A 82 20.58 17.37 10.96
CA LEU A 82 21.47 16.34 11.48
C LEU A 82 22.94 16.68 11.09
N PRO A 83 23.84 16.97 12.05
CA PRO A 83 25.26 17.09 11.75
C PRO A 83 25.84 15.72 11.40
N SER A 84 26.85 15.72 10.54
CA SER A 84 27.81 14.65 10.23
C SER A 84 27.62 13.31 10.96
N LEU A 85 27.30 12.28 10.18
CA LEU A 85 27.17 10.87 10.55
C LEU A 85 28.24 10.41 11.56
N SER A 86 27.78 9.88 12.68
CA SER A 86 28.62 9.13 13.62
C SER A 86 28.83 7.71 13.11
N ALA A 87 29.96 7.06 13.43
CA ALA A 87 30.23 5.67 13.03
C ALA A 87 29.14 4.67 13.49
N SER A 88 28.41 4.99 14.56
CA SER A 88 27.25 4.23 15.03
C SER A 88 26.02 4.32 14.12
N ASP A 89 25.79 5.45 13.46
CA ASP A 89 24.66 5.63 12.53
C ASP A 89 24.90 4.86 11.24
N ASP A 90 26.15 4.79 10.76
CA ASP A 90 26.52 4.01 9.58
C ASP A 90 26.31 2.50 9.80
N HIS A 91 26.62 1.98 11.00
CA HIS A 91 26.35 0.58 11.32
C HIS A 91 24.84 0.26 11.37
N HIS A 92 24.03 1.16 11.93
CA HIS A 92 22.58 0.98 11.97
C HIS A 92 21.95 1.05 10.57
N GLN A 93 22.39 2.00 9.75
CA GLN A 93 22.00 2.12 8.35
C GLN A 93 22.37 0.87 7.55
N ASN A 94 23.59 0.36 7.69
CA ASN A 94 24.08 -0.82 6.98
C ASN A 94 23.32 -2.09 7.40
N SER A 95 23.08 -2.27 8.71
CA SER A 95 22.25 -3.37 9.22
C SER A 95 20.82 -3.28 8.69
N TRP A 96 20.24 -2.08 8.64
CA TRP A 96 18.90 -1.87 8.12
C TRP A 96 18.80 -2.20 6.63
N MET A 97 19.76 -1.76 5.81
CA MET A 97 19.81 -2.08 4.38
C MET A 97 20.01 -3.58 4.12
N LEU A 98 20.66 -4.31 5.03
CA LEU A 98 20.78 -5.77 4.93
C LEU A 98 19.42 -6.47 5.11
N HIS A 99 18.56 -5.95 6.00
CA HIS A 99 17.23 -6.50 6.27
C HIS A 99 16.16 -6.00 5.28
N HIS A 100 16.37 -4.81 4.72
CA HIS A 100 15.44 -4.16 3.77
C HIS A 100 16.22 -3.65 2.55
N PRO A 101 16.79 -4.55 1.73
CA PRO A 101 17.61 -4.17 0.59
C PRO A 101 16.80 -3.39 -0.44
N SER A 102 17.51 -2.61 -1.26
CA SER A 102 16.91 -1.83 -2.33
C SER A 102 16.14 -2.74 -3.31
N ALA A 103 14.89 -2.41 -3.62
CA ALA A 103 14.12 -3.15 -4.61
C ALA A 103 14.71 -3.02 -6.02
N LEU A 104 15.54 -2.00 -6.28
CA LEU A 104 16.31 -1.85 -7.52
C LEU A 104 17.41 -2.91 -7.62
N ASP A 105 18.13 -3.13 -6.52
CA ASP A 105 19.27 -4.06 -6.48
C ASP A 105 18.79 -5.52 -6.43
N MET A 106 17.57 -5.74 -5.91
CA MET A 106 16.95 -7.06 -5.76
C MET A 106 16.02 -7.43 -6.92
N PHE A 107 16.16 -6.75 -8.06
CA PHE A 107 15.34 -6.92 -9.25
C PHE A 107 15.15 -8.39 -9.65
N ASP A 108 16.24 -9.13 -9.86
CA ASP A 108 16.17 -10.50 -10.37
C ASP A 108 15.44 -11.43 -9.39
N GLN A 109 15.62 -11.21 -8.08
CA GLN A 109 14.95 -11.98 -7.04
C GLN A 109 13.46 -11.69 -7.00
N ILE A 110 13.07 -10.42 -7.17
CA ILE A 110 11.67 -10.00 -7.27
C ILE A 110 11.01 -10.66 -8.49
N ILE A 111 11.68 -10.63 -9.65
CA ILE A 111 11.19 -11.28 -10.86
C ILE A 111 11.03 -12.78 -10.62
N GLU A 112 12.05 -13.46 -10.08
CA GLU A 112 12.01 -14.89 -9.79
C GLU A 112 10.86 -15.27 -8.86
N ALA A 113 10.71 -14.56 -7.73
CA ALA A 113 9.68 -14.83 -6.73
C ALA A 113 8.24 -14.69 -7.27
N SER A 114 8.07 -13.86 -8.30
CA SER A 114 6.79 -13.61 -8.96
C SER A 114 6.50 -14.55 -10.14
N LYS A 115 7.47 -15.35 -10.61
CA LYS A 115 7.30 -16.21 -11.79
C LYS A 115 6.13 -17.17 -11.59
N GLY A 116 5.26 -17.24 -12.60
CA GLY A 116 4.07 -18.11 -12.59
C GLY A 116 2.90 -17.59 -11.77
N LYS A 117 3.06 -16.48 -11.04
CA LYS A 117 2.01 -15.91 -10.18
C LYS A 117 1.26 -14.75 -10.84
N GLN A 118 0.06 -14.49 -10.36
CA GLN A 118 -0.78 -13.35 -10.73
C GLN A 118 -0.40 -12.13 -9.88
N ILE A 119 0.26 -11.16 -10.49
CA ILE A 119 0.69 -9.94 -9.78
C ILE A 119 -0.50 -9.00 -9.61
N VAL A 120 -0.61 -8.38 -8.42
CA VAL A 120 -1.56 -7.30 -8.12
C VAL A 120 -0.79 -6.15 -7.47
N MET A 121 -0.92 -4.94 -8.02
CA MET A 121 -0.16 -3.77 -7.58
C MET A 121 -1.00 -2.89 -6.66
N PHE A 122 -0.44 -2.49 -5.52
CA PHE A 122 -1.02 -1.54 -4.59
C PHE A 122 -0.02 -0.40 -4.39
N LEU A 123 -0.45 0.83 -4.63
CA LEU A 123 0.42 1.99 -4.64
C LEU A 123 -0.18 3.07 -3.72
N ASP A 124 0.59 3.47 -2.72
CA ASP A 124 0.31 4.71 -2.00
C ASP A 124 0.56 5.94 -2.90
N TYR A 125 0.04 7.10 -2.51
CA TYR A 125 0.14 8.32 -3.31
C TYR A 125 1.21 9.31 -2.81
N ASP A 126 1.02 9.89 -1.62
CA ASP A 126 1.84 10.99 -1.12
C ASP A 126 3.15 10.45 -0.53
N GLY A 127 4.30 10.89 -1.04
CA GLY A 127 5.60 10.33 -0.64
C GLY A 127 5.98 9.06 -1.40
N THR A 128 5.06 8.49 -2.18
CA THR A 128 5.28 7.30 -3.01
C THR A 128 5.23 7.62 -4.50
N LEU A 129 4.07 8.02 -5.02
CA LEU A 129 3.87 8.37 -6.44
C LEU A 129 4.03 9.87 -6.72
N SER A 130 3.87 10.69 -5.68
CA SER A 130 4.08 12.13 -5.69
C SER A 130 5.07 12.51 -4.58
N PRO A 131 5.94 13.51 -4.76
CA PRO A 131 6.74 14.03 -3.65
C PRO A 131 5.85 14.64 -2.56
N ILE A 132 6.37 14.66 -1.33
CA ILE A 132 5.75 15.38 -0.21
C ILE A 132 5.99 16.87 -0.40
N VAL A 133 4.91 17.64 -0.50
CA VAL A 133 4.93 19.10 -0.71
C VAL A 133 4.29 19.82 0.46
N GLU A 134 4.51 21.14 0.58
CA GLU A 134 3.91 21.96 1.64
C GLU A 134 2.41 22.12 1.49
N ASP A 135 1.97 22.46 0.26
CA ASP A 135 0.56 22.58 -0.07
C ASP A 135 0.03 21.23 -0.58
N PRO A 136 -0.85 20.54 0.18
CA PRO A 136 -1.39 19.25 -0.23
C PRO A 136 -2.18 19.30 -1.54
N ASP A 137 -2.62 20.48 -2.01
CA ASP A 137 -3.31 20.62 -3.30
C ASP A 137 -2.34 20.64 -4.49
N LYS A 138 -1.03 20.72 -4.23
CA LYS A 138 0.04 20.74 -5.24
C LYS A 138 0.85 19.44 -5.29
N ALA A 139 0.40 18.39 -4.61
CA ALA A 139 1.05 17.09 -4.61
C ALA A 139 0.77 16.34 -5.93
N PHE A 140 1.31 16.86 -7.05
CA PHE A 140 1.12 16.26 -8.36
C PHE A 140 2.19 15.20 -8.65
N MET A 141 1.76 14.03 -9.14
CA MET A 141 2.68 13.10 -9.81
C MET A 141 3.15 13.64 -11.16
N SER A 142 4.37 13.29 -11.56
CA SER A 142 4.91 13.66 -12.87
C SER A 142 4.16 12.97 -14.02
N GLU A 143 4.23 13.52 -15.22
CA GLU A 143 3.66 12.86 -16.41
C GLU A 143 4.32 11.51 -16.69
N ALA A 144 5.63 11.40 -16.45
CA ALA A 144 6.37 10.15 -16.59
C ALA A 144 5.81 9.08 -15.64
N MET A 145 5.63 9.41 -14.36
CA MET A 145 5.02 8.51 -13.37
C MET A 145 3.61 8.10 -13.80
N ARG A 146 2.77 9.06 -14.24
CA ARG A 146 1.42 8.76 -14.72
C ARG A 146 1.41 7.78 -15.89
N LYS A 147 2.32 7.96 -16.87
CA LYS A 147 2.48 7.04 -18.01
C LYS A 147 2.91 5.65 -17.54
N THR A 148 3.82 5.57 -16.57
CA THR A 148 4.26 4.32 -15.95
C THR A 148 3.10 3.59 -15.26
N VAL A 149 2.36 4.28 -14.38
CA VAL A 149 1.19 3.70 -13.68
C VAL A 149 0.12 3.25 -14.68
N LYS A 150 -0.11 4.02 -15.73
CA LYS A 150 -1.03 3.64 -16.81
C LYS A 150 -0.61 2.35 -17.51
N LYS A 151 0.68 2.22 -17.86
CA LYS A 151 1.22 1.01 -18.47
C LYS A 151 1.08 -0.18 -17.53
N LEU A 152 1.43 0.01 -16.25
CA LEU A 152 1.28 -0.99 -15.21
C LEU A 152 -0.15 -1.52 -15.09
N ALA A 153 -1.14 -0.61 -15.06
CA ALA A 153 -2.57 -0.94 -15.00
C ALA A 153 -3.07 -1.75 -16.22
N SER A 154 -2.38 -1.66 -17.35
CA SER A 154 -2.69 -2.48 -18.53
C SER A 154 -2.14 -3.91 -18.44
N CYS A 155 -1.15 -4.12 -17.56
CA CYS A 155 -0.45 -5.39 -17.34
C CYS A 155 -0.96 -6.16 -16.12
N PHE A 156 -1.33 -5.43 -15.06
CA PHE A 156 -1.74 -5.98 -13.77
C PHE A 156 -2.93 -5.19 -13.19
N PRO A 157 -3.83 -5.85 -12.43
CA PRO A 157 -4.75 -5.11 -11.57
C PRO A 157 -3.95 -4.18 -10.64
N THR A 158 -4.26 -2.89 -10.68
CA THR A 158 -3.52 -1.86 -9.95
C THR A 158 -4.48 -1.00 -9.14
N ALA A 159 -4.21 -0.84 -7.86
CA ALA A 159 -4.97 -0.04 -6.92
C ALA A 159 -4.14 1.10 -6.35
N ILE A 160 -4.73 2.29 -6.28
CA ILE A 160 -4.20 3.42 -5.53
C ILE A 160 -4.83 3.39 -4.14
N VAL A 161 -4.03 3.35 -3.09
CA VAL A 161 -4.48 3.31 -1.69
C VAL A 161 -3.97 4.55 -0.99
N SER A 162 -4.86 5.49 -0.62
CA SER A 162 -4.45 6.82 -0.13
C SER A 162 -5.25 7.25 1.09
N GLY A 163 -4.63 8.04 1.96
CA GLY A 163 -5.32 8.78 3.04
C GLY A 163 -6.26 9.87 2.51
N ARG A 164 -6.02 10.38 1.29
CA ARG A 164 -6.86 11.40 0.64
C ARG A 164 -8.22 10.84 0.25
N CYS A 165 -9.23 11.71 0.15
CA CYS A 165 -10.49 11.28 -0.46
C CYS A 165 -10.28 10.81 -1.90
N ARG A 166 -11.12 9.84 -2.29
CA ARG A 166 -11.04 9.17 -3.59
C ARG A 166 -11.08 10.14 -4.76
N ASP A 167 -11.97 11.13 -4.70
CA ASP A 167 -12.19 12.06 -5.81
C ASP A 167 -10.99 13.00 -6.00
N LYS A 168 -10.30 13.37 -4.91
CA LYS A 168 -9.09 14.20 -4.96
C LYS A 168 -7.90 13.44 -5.56
N VAL A 169 -7.63 12.23 -5.07
CA VAL A 169 -6.53 11.41 -5.63
C VAL A 169 -6.83 11.01 -7.08
N TYR A 170 -8.09 10.74 -7.43
CA TYR A 170 -8.51 10.58 -8.82
C TYR A 170 -8.27 11.85 -9.64
N GLY A 171 -8.60 13.03 -9.11
CA GLY A 171 -8.37 14.32 -9.75
C GLY A 171 -6.90 14.58 -10.09
N PHE A 172 -5.99 14.10 -9.25
CA PHE A 172 -4.56 14.12 -9.54
C PHE A 172 -4.15 13.09 -10.61
N ILE A 173 -4.57 11.82 -10.48
CA ILE A 173 -4.05 10.70 -11.31
C ILE A 173 -4.79 10.54 -12.66
N ARG A 174 -6.09 10.81 -12.71
CA ARG A 174 -6.95 10.80 -13.90
C ARG A 174 -6.83 9.55 -14.78
N LEU A 175 -6.73 8.37 -14.16
CA LEU A 175 -6.71 7.08 -14.85
C LEU A 175 -7.97 6.29 -14.46
N ALA A 176 -8.81 5.92 -15.41
CA ALA A 176 -10.11 5.31 -15.17
C ALA A 176 -10.03 3.77 -15.06
N GLU A 177 -8.89 3.20 -15.40
CA GLU A 177 -8.55 1.78 -15.39
C GLU A 177 -8.05 1.26 -14.02
N LEU A 178 -7.84 2.16 -13.05
CA LEU A 178 -7.34 1.85 -11.71
C LEU A 178 -8.47 1.60 -10.71
N TYR A 179 -8.16 0.82 -9.68
CA TYR A 179 -8.93 0.81 -8.43
C TYR A 179 -8.46 2.00 -7.59
N TYR A 180 -9.38 2.64 -6.88
CA TYR A 180 -9.06 3.73 -5.95
C TYR A 180 -9.66 3.43 -4.58
N ALA A 181 -8.81 3.39 -3.57
CA ALA A 181 -9.14 3.25 -2.17
C ALA A 181 -8.74 4.54 -1.45
N GLY A 182 -9.68 5.48 -1.35
CA GLY A 182 -9.48 6.74 -0.64
C GLY A 182 -9.79 6.62 0.84
N SER A 183 -9.48 7.68 1.60
CA SER A 183 -9.80 7.81 3.01
C SER A 183 -9.24 6.67 3.85
N HIS A 184 -7.97 6.33 3.64
CA HIS A 184 -7.30 5.17 4.26
C HIS A 184 -7.96 3.83 3.92
N GLY A 185 -8.59 3.78 2.75
CA GLY A 185 -9.30 2.60 2.24
C GLY A 185 -10.76 2.48 2.65
N MET A 186 -11.35 3.50 3.27
CA MET A 186 -12.79 3.52 3.59
C MET A 186 -13.69 3.99 2.43
N ASP A 187 -13.13 4.47 1.31
CA ASP A 187 -13.89 4.75 0.09
C ASP A 187 -13.25 4.05 -1.12
N ILE A 188 -13.68 2.82 -1.38
CA ILE A 188 -13.12 2.00 -2.46
C ILE A 188 -14.04 2.04 -3.68
N LYS A 189 -13.46 2.28 -4.85
CA LYS A 189 -14.15 2.17 -6.14
C LYS A 189 -13.29 1.41 -7.16
N GLY A 190 -13.95 0.53 -7.92
CA GLY A 190 -13.33 -0.14 -9.06
C GLY A 190 -13.21 0.76 -10.31
N PRO A 191 -12.50 0.27 -11.34
CA PRO A 191 -12.35 0.96 -12.62
C PRO A 191 -13.70 1.29 -13.27
N THR A 192 -13.81 2.49 -13.86
CA THR A 192 -15.00 2.89 -14.64
C THR A 192 -14.87 2.55 -16.12
N LYS A 193 -13.65 2.32 -16.61
CA LYS A 193 -13.40 1.76 -17.95
C LYS A 193 -13.13 0.26 -17.85
N SER A 194 -13.46 -0.46 -18.92
CA SER A 194 -13.28 -1.91 -18.99
C SER A 194 -11.82 -2.29 -18.77
N SER A 195 -11.51 -2.87 -17.60
CA SER A 195 -10.23 -3.53 -17.34
C SER A 195 -10.18 -4.90 -18.02
N LYS A 196 -8.99 -5.36 -18.41
CA LYS A 196 -8.79 -6.73 -18.93
C LYS A 196 -8.88 -7.79 -17.83
N PHE A 197 -8.82 -7.40 -16.56
CA PHE A 197 -8.78 -8.28 -15.39
C PHE A 197 -10.15 -8.57 -14.78
N LYS A 198 -11.20 -8.60 -15.61
CA LYS A 198 -12.62 -8.74 -15.26
C LYS A 198 -13.05 -10.08 -14.65
N LYS A 199 -12.14 -10.88 -14.07
CA LYS A 199 -12.49 -12.24 -13.62
C LYS A 199 -13.53 -12.30 -12.50
N ALA A 200 -13.83 -11.20 -11.78
CA ALA A 200 -14.85 -11.21 -10.72
C ALA A 200 -15.56 -9.87 -10.45
N VAL A 201 -15.12 -8.75 -11.04
CA VAL A 201 -15.64 -7.43 -10.63
C VAL A 201 -16.80 -7.02 -11.54
N ASN A 202 -18.02 -7.10 -10.99
CA ASN A 202 -19.19 -6.42 -11.54
C ASN A 202 -18.82 -4.94 -11.81
N GLN A 203 -19.18 -4.43 -12.99
CA GLN A 203 -19.12 -2.99 -13.24
C GLN A 203 -19.77 -2.26 -12.06
N GLY A 204 -19.01 -1.42 -11.34
CA GLY A 204 -19.54 -0.66 -10.21
C GLY A 204 -19.15 -1.12 -8.80
N LEU A 205 -18.01 -1.81 -8.60
CA LEU A 205 -17.47 -2.01 -7.24
C LEU A 205 -17.40 -0.66 -6.51
N LEU A 206 -18.20 -0.54 -5.45
CA LEU A 206 -18.21 0.57 -4.50
C LEU A 206 -18.30 -0.05 -3.11
N PHE A 207 -17.37 0.32 -2.23
CA PHE A 207 -17.35 -0.18 -0.87
C PHE A 207 -16.99 0.93 0.10
N GLN A 208 -17.85 1.11 1.10
CA GLN A 208 -17.79 2.20 2.07
C GLN A 208 -18.21 1.69 3.45
N PRO A 209 -17.29 1.08 4.21
CA PRO A 209 -17.62 0.42 5.48
C PRO A 209 -17.99 1.42 6.59
N ALA A 210 -17.78 2.72 6.37
CA ALA A 210 -17.99 3.78 7.35
C ALA A 210 -19.12 4.75 6.95
N SER A 211 -20.00 4.38 6.01
CA SER A 211 -21.06 5.28 5.49
C SER A 211 -21.96 5.89 6.57
N GLU A 212 -22.24 5.15 7.64
CA GLU A 212 -23.06 5.62 8.76
C GLU A 212 -22.43 6.80 9.53
N PHE A 213 -21.11 7.01 9.42
CA PHE A 213 -20.39 8.08 10.10
C PHE A 213 -20.39 9.40 9.31
N LEU A 214 -20.84 9.43 8.05
CA LEU A 214 -20.76 10.62 7.20
C LEU A 214 -21.39 11.87 7.84
N PRO A 215 -22.62 11.82 8.41
CA PRO A 215 -23.21 13.00 9.03
C PRO A 215 -22.37 13.55 10.19
N MET A 216 -21.80 12.66 11.02
CA MET A 216 -20.93 13.03 12.13
C MET A 216 -19.61 13.62 11.65
N ILE A 217 -19.01 13.05 10.60
CA ILE A 217 -17.78 13.58 10.01
C ILE A 217 -18.02 14.99 9.45
N ASP A 218 -19.13 15.22 8.77
CA ASP A 218 -19.46 16.54 8.25
C ASP A 218 -19.70 17.56 9.38
N GLU A 219 -20.37 17.16 10.46
CA GLU A 219 -20.55 18.01 11.65
C GLU A 219 -19.20 18.39 12.28
N VAL A 220 -18.34 17.42 12.57
CA VAL A 220 -17.01 17.63 13.15
C VAL A 220 -16.14 18.49 12.24
N TYR A 221 -16.24 18.28 10.92
CA TYR A 221 -15.52 19.10 9.95
C TYR A 221 -15.91 20.57 10.05
N GLN A 222 -17.20 20.90 10.10
CA GLN A 222 -17.66 22.29 10.25
C GLN A 222 -17.18 22.92 11.56
N GLN A 223 -17.23 22.17 12.68
CA GLN A 223 -16.73 22.67 13.96
C GLN A 223 -15.22 22.95 13.94
N LEU A 224 -14.43 22.05 13.35
CA LEU A 224 -12.99 22.23 13.22
C LEU A 224 -12.65 23.39 12.28
N VAL A 225 -13.37 23.55 11.17
CA VAL A 225 -13.20 24.71 10.27
C VAL A 225 -13.42 26.01 11.03
N GLU A 226 -14.47 26.11 11.85
CA GLU A 226 -14.76 27.31 12.62
C GLU A 226 -13.66 27.61 13.65
N LYS A 227 -13.25 26.61 14.44
CA LYS A 227 -12.20 26.78 15.46
C LYS A 227 -10.84 27.14 14.87
N MET A 228 -10.46 26.52 13.75
CA MET A 228 -9.14 26.75 13.15
C MET A 228 -9.00 28.10 12.45
N LYS A 229 -10.07 28.91 12.33
CA LYS A 229 -9.99 30.28 11.76
C LYS A 229 -9.03 31.19 12.54
N SER A 230 -8.91 30.99 13.85
CA SER A 230 -8.00 31.78 14.71
C SER A 230 -6.55 31.30 14.69
N THR A 231 -6.21 30.26 13.93
CA THR A 231 -4.84 29.72 13.86
C THR A 231 -4.27 29.91 12.46
N PRO A 232 -3.49 30.99 12.22
CA PRO A 232 -2.88 31.24 10.91
C PRO A 232 -2.06 30.05 10.41
N GLY A 233 -2.27 29.67 9.16
CA GLY A 233 -1.57 28.55 8.51
C GLY A 233 -2.18 27.16 8.76
N ALA A 234 -3.17 27.03 9.65
CA ALA A 234 -3.92 25.79 9.83
C ALA A 234 -4.87 25.58 8.65
N LYS A 235 -5.01 24.33 8.18
CA LYS A 235 -5.95 23.97 7.11
C LYS A 235 -6.71 22.71 7.48
N VAL A 236 -8.04 22.80 7.46
CA VAL A 236 -8.93 21.66 7.69
C VAL A 236 -9.42 21.13 6.34
N GLU A 237 -9.21 19.84 6.10
CA GLU A 237 -9.59 19.15 4.87
C GLU A 237 -10.58 18.02 5.17
N ASN A 238 -11.71 18.00 4.45
CA ASN A 238 -12.65 16.90 4.49
C ASN A 238 -12.23 15.83 3.47
N ASN A 239 -11.71 14.71 3.97
CA ASN A 239 -11.36 13.53 3.21
C ASN A 239 -12.47 12.47 3.21
N LYS A 240 -13.74 12.87 3.35
CA LYS A 240 -14.98 12.07 3.35
C LYS A 240 -15.18 11.16 4.56
N PHE A 241 -14.27 10.21 4.81
CA PHE A 241 -14.27 9.36 6.00
C PHE A 241 -13.11 9.69 6.95
N CYS A 242 -12.45 10.81 6.70
CA CYS A 242 -11.33 11.30 7.49
C CYS A 242 -11.36 12.82 7.43
N ILE A 243 -11.02 13.49 8.53
CA ILE A 243 -10.78 14.94 8.55
C ILE A 243 -9.30 15.13 8.85
N SER A 244 -8.64 15.95 8.05
CA SER A 244 -7.22 16.24 8.21
C SER A 244 -7.03 17.70 8.62
N VAL A 245 -6.45 17.94 9.79
CA VAL A 245 -6.03 19.27 10.25
C VAL A 245 -4.53 19.38 10.02
N HIS A 246 -4.16 20.06 8.94
CA HIS A 246 -2.78 20.31 8.56
C HIS A 246 -2.24 21.49 9.37
N PHE A 247 -1.11 21.29 10.03
CA PHE A 247 -0.45 22.33 10.84
C PHE A 247 0.97 22.63 10.35
N ARG A 248 1.28 22.25 9.11
CA ARG A 248 2.62 22.41 8.54
C ARG A 248 3.07 23.86 8.43
N CYS A 249 2.14 24.75 8.13
CA CYS A 249 2.38 26.18 7.97
C CYS A 249 2.01 26.99 9.23
N VAL A 250 1.74 26.30 10.34
CA VAL A 250 1.43 26.91 11.65
C VAL A 250 2.75 27.11 12.42
N ASP A 251 2.89 28.25 13.09
CA ASP A 251 4.01 28.51 13.99
C ASP A 251 4.10 27.41 15.06
N GLU A 252 5.29 26.86 15.28
CA GLU A 252 5.54 25.77 16.23
C GLU A 252 5.05 26.09 17.64
N LYS A 253 5.09 27.36 18.04
CA LYS A 253 4.59 27.82 19.34
C LYS A 253 3.09 27.58 19.51
N GLN A 254 2.35 27.52 18.42
CA GLN A 254 0.89 27.32 18.41
C GLN A 254 0.48 25.85 18.23
N TRP A 255 1.43 24.92 18.02
CA TRP A 255 1.09 23.51 17.75
C TRP A 255 0.36 22.85 18.92
N ASN A 256 0.76 23.17 20.15
CA ASN A 256 0.09 22.62 21.33
C ASN A 256 -1.35 23.14 21.44
N ASP A 257 -1.55 24.45 21.29
CA ASP A 257 -2.88 25.08 21.39
C ASP A 257 -3.82 24.55 20.29
N LEU A 258 -3.37 24.53 19.03
CA LEU A 258 -4.09 23.94 17.90
C LEU A 258 -4.56 22.52 18.23
N ALA A 259 -3.68 21.72 18.80
CA ALA A 259 -4.01 20.35 19.10
C ALA A 259 -4.95 20.15 20.28
N GLN A 260 -4.85 21.00 21.30
CA GLN A 260 -5.83 21.00 22.39
C GLN A 260 -7.21 21.37 21.86
N GLU A 261 -7.30 22.34 20.93
CA GLU A 261 -8.55 22.67 20.26
C GLU A 261 -9.11 21.48 19.45
N VAL A 262 -8.28 20.81 18.64
CA VAL A 262 -8.69 19.61 17.90
C VAL A 262 -9.16 18.50 18.85
N LYS A 263 -8.39 18.23 19.92
CA LYS A 263 -8.76 17.24 20.95
C LYS A 263 -10.07 17.60 21.65
N SER A 264 -10.31 18.88 21.91
CA SER A 264 -11.54 19.34 22.56
C SER A 264 -12.78 18.98 21.74
N VAL A 265 -12.73 19.17 20.41
CA VAL A 265 -13.81 18.76 19.51
C VAL A 265 -13.95 17.24 19.53
N VAL A 266 -12.87 16.50 19.28
CA VAL A 266 -12.93 15.03 19.14
C VAL A 266 -13.41 14.34 20.43
N LYS A 267 -13.18 14.93 21.61
CA LYS A 267 -13.63 14.41 22.90
C LYS A 267 -15.15 14.27 22.99
N GLU A 268 -15.91 15.07 22.26
CA GLU A 268 -17.37 15.00 22.21
C GLU A 268 -17.87 13.83 21.33
N TYR A 269 -16.98 13.20 20.56
CA TYR A 269 -17.29 12.15 19.59
C TYR A 269 -16.49 10.86 19.87
N PRO A 270 -16.91 10.03 20.85
CA PRO A 270 -16.17 8.83 21.25
C PRO A 270 -16.06 7.76 20.15
N MET A 271 -16.88 7.87 19.10
CA MET A 271 -16.83 7.02 17.92
C MET A 271 -15.74 7.43 16.90
N LEU A 272 -15.06 8.55 17.14
CA LEU A 272 -13.93 9.01 16.33
C LEU A 272 -12.63 8.81 17.10
N ARG A 273 -11.54 8.63 16.36
CA ARG A 273 -10.18 8.58 16.89
C ARG A 273 -9.33 9.65 16.25
N LEU A 274 -8.51 10.29 17.06
CA LEU A 274 -7.47 11.21 16.63
C LEU A 274 -6.16 10.43 16.44
N THR A 275 -5.59 10.52 15.25
CA THR A 275 -4.25 10.01 14.93
C THR A 275 -3.35 11.12 14.40
N GLN A 276 -2.05 10.91 14.47
CA GLN A 276 -1.06 11.90 14.04
C GLN A 276 -0.27 11.35 12.85
N GLY A 277 -0.20 12.14 11.79
CA GLY A 277 0.64 11.92 10.61
C GLY A 277 1.76 12.97 10.51
N ARG A 278 2.35 13.11 9.33
CA ARG A 278 3.48 14.04 9.07
C ARG A 278 3.00 15.49 8.99
N LYS A 279 3.00 16.19 10.14
CA LYS A 279 2.46 17.55 10.30
C LYS A 279 0.96 17.67 9.98
N VAL A 280 0.22 16.62 10.33
CA VAL A 280 -1.24 16.54 10.17
C VAL A 280 -1.84 15.78 11.34
N LEU A 281 -3.00 16.23 11.81
CA LEU A 281 -3.87 15.50 12.72
C LEU A 281 -5.03 14.93 11.93
N GLU A 282 -5.28 13.64 12.07
CA GLU A 282 -6.32 12.92 11.34
C GLU A 282 -7.40 12.44 12.29
N ILE A 283 -8.65 12.79 12.00
CA ILE A 283 -9.83 12.35 12.74
C ILE A 283 -10.57 11.36 11.84
N ARG A 284 -10.77 10.13 12.33
CA ARG A 284 -11.39 9.05 11.55
C ARG A 284 -12.34 8.20 12.41
N PRO A 285 -13.35 7.55 11.83
CA PRO A 285 -14.19 6.59 12.55
C PRO A 285 -13.38 5.48 13.23
N THR A 286 -13.82 5.10 14.42
CA THR A 286 -13.25 3.99 15.21
C THR A 286 -13.84 2.66 14.73
N ILE A 287 -13.52 2.31 13.49
CA ILE A 287 -13.82 0.99 12.91
C ILE A 287 -12.54 0.18 12.76
N LYS A 288 -12.66 -1.15 12.74
CA LYS A 288 -11.54 -2.08 12.50
C LYS A 288 -11.21 -2.13 11.00
N TRP A 289 -10.74 -0.99 10.48
CA TRP A 289 -10.37 -0.80 9.09
C TRP A 289 -9.09 0.02 8.96
N ASP A 290 -8.25 -0.39 8.02
CA ASP A 290 -6.95 0.18 7.69
C ASP A 290 -6.56 -0.16 6.24
N LYS A 291 -5.39 0.31 5.78
CA LYS A 291 -4.89 0.05 4.42
C LYS A 291 -4.64 -1.45 4.16
N GLY A 292 -4.32 -2.23 5.19
CA GLY A 292 -4.20 -3.68 5.11
C GLY A 292 -5.54 -4.35 4.83
N LYS A 293 -6.61 -3.94 5.54
CA LYS A 293 -7.98 -4.39 5.26
C LYS A 293 -8.48 -4.00 3.87
N ALA A 294 -8.12 -2.81 3.40
CA ALA A 294 -8.41 -2.40 2.02
C ALA A 294 -7.71 -3.29 0.98
N LEU A 295 -6.45 -3.66 1.22
CA LEU A 295 -5.72 -4.62 0.38
C LEU A 295 -6.39 -5.99 0.36
N GLU A 296 -6.76 -6.53 1.53
CA GLU A 296 -7.45 -7.83 1.62
C GLU A 296 -8.77 -7.82 0.86
N PHE A 297 -9.58 -6.77 1.07
CA PHE A 297 -10.85 -6.59 0.39
C PHE A 297 -10.69 -6.51 -1.14
N LEU A 298 -9.68 -5.80 -1.63
CA LEU A 298 -9.39 -5.69 -3.06
C LEU A 298 -8.91 -7.02 -3.64
N LEU A 299 -8.07 -7.78 -2.93
CA LEU A 299 -7.67 -9.12 -3.35
C LEU A 299 -8.88 -10.07 -3.42
N GLU A 300 -9.75 -10.04 -2.40
CA GLU A 300 -10.99 -10.81 -2.39
C GLU A 300 -11.90 -10.42 -3.56
N SER A 301 -12.13 -9.13 -3.77
CA SER A 301 -12.95 -8.59 -4.87
C SER A 301 -12.42 -8.98 -6.24
N LEU A 302 -11.10 -9.15 -6.38
CA LEU A 302 -10.44 -9.62 -7.60
C LEU A 302 -10.49 -11.16 -7.78
N GLY A 303 -11.05 -11.89 -6.81
CA GLY A 303 -11.14 -13.35 -6.83
C GLY A 303 -9.91 -14.07 -6.27
N TYR A 304 -9.05 -13.37 -5.52
CA TYR A 304 -7.79 -13.88 -4.99
C TYR A 304 -7.81 -14.18 -3.49
N ALA A 305 -8.98 -14.18 -2.83
CA ALA A 305 -9.10 -14.44 -1.38
C ALA A 305 -8.33 -15.70 -0.93
N ASN A 306 -8.53 -16.81 -1.67
CA ASN A 306 -7.97 -18.13 -1.37
C ASN A 306 -6.96 -18.61 -2.45
N CYS A 307 -6.41 -17.69 -3.24
CA CYS A 307 -5.49 -18.06 -4.32
C CYS A 307 -4.05 -18.16 -3.78
N SER A 308 -3.40 -19.32 -3.94
CA SER A 308 -1.97 -19.50 -3.62
C SER A 308 -1.05 -18.77 -4.59
N ASP A 309 -1.53 -18.58 -5.82
CA ASP A 309 -0.71 -18.13 -6.95
C ASP A 309 -0.85 -16.63 -7.19
N VAL A 310 -1.32 -15.86 -6.20
CA VAL A 310 -1.32 -14.39 -6.25
C VAL A 310 -0.03 -13.83 -5.66
N PHE A 311 0.47 -12.74 -6.23
CA PHE A 311 1.68 -12.06 -5.80
C PHE A 311 1.43 -10.55 -5.65
N PRO A 312 0.80 -10.13 -4.54
CA PRO A 312 0.52 -8.72 -4.29
C PRO A 312 1.79 -7.94 -3.95
N ILE A 313 1.94 -6.76 -4.53
CA ILE A 313 3.08 -5.88 -4.26
C ILE A 313 2.54 -4.54 -3.80
N TYR A 314 2.91 -4.14 -2.59
CA TYR A 314 2.53 -2.84 -2.03
C TYR A 314 3.74 -1.92 -1.99
N ILE A 315 3.61 -0.68 -2.48
CA ILE A 315 4.63 0.36 -2.35
C ILE A 315 4.05 1.53 -1.56
N GLY A 316 4.71 1.92 -0.47
CA GLY A 316 4.25 2.96 0.44
C GLY A 316 5.37 3.62 1.23
N ASP A 317 5.12 4.79 1.81
CA ASP A 317 6.17 5.61 2.46
C ASP A 317 5.92 5.84 3.95
N ASP A 318 4.67 5.70 4.42
CA ASP A 318 4.24 6.15 5.72
C ASP A 318 3.85 5.01 6.68
N ARG A 319 3.51 5.42 7.92
CA ARG A 319 3.15 4.48 8.98
C ARG A 319 1.85 3.72 8.67
N THR A 320 0.94 4.29 7.89
CA THR A 320 -0.32 3.64 7.56
C THR A 320 -0.13 2.52 6.54
N ASP A 321 0.92 2.58 5.73
CA ASP A 321 1.29 1.51 4.80
C ASP A 321 1.82 0.26 5.52
N GLU A 322 2.31 0.40 6.76
CA GLU A 322 2.73 -0.74 7.58
C GLU A 322 1.61 -1.75 7.83
N ASP A 323 0.36 -1.29 7.90
CA ASP A 323 -0.80 -2.16 8.03
C ASP A 323 -0.90 -3.11 6.82
N ALA A 324 -0.62 -2.60 5.61
CA ALA A 324 -0.59 -3.41 4.40
C ALA A 324 0.65 -4.31 4.31
N PHE A 325 1.83 -3.79 4.65
CA PHE A 325 3.06 -4.59 4.67
C PHE A 325 2.96 -5.78 5.64
N LYS A 326 2.38 -5.55 6.81
CA LYS A 326 2.13 -6.60 7.81
C LYS A 326 1.23 -7.71 7.25
N VAL A 327 0.12 -7.34 6.61
CA VAL A 327 -0.77 -8.32 5.95
C VAL A 327 0.00 -9.15 4.92
N LEU A 328 0.84 -8.52 4.08
CA LEU A 328 1.61 -9.26 3.08
C LEU A 328 2.63 -10.22 3.70
N ARG A 329 3.31 -9.80 4.76
CA ARG A 329 4.23 -10.65 5.52
C ARG A 329 3.53 -11.84 6.16
N GLU A 330 2.36 -11.62 6.78
CA GLU A 330 1.57 -12.67 7.43
C GLU A 330 0.99 -13.68 6.43
N ARG A 331 0.57 -13.20 5.24
CA ARG A 331 0.10 -14.06 4.15
C ARG A 331 1.22 -14.87 3.50
N ASN A 332 2.47 -14.46 3.67
CA ASN A 332 3.64 -15.02 2.97
C ASN A 332 3.44 -15.08 1.43
N GLN A 333 2.72 -14.08 0.91
CA GLN A 333 2.36 -13.94 -0.50
C GLN A 333 2.66 -12.50 -0.93
N GLY A 334 3.62 -12.35 -1.85
CA GLY A 334 4.05 -11.03 -2.28
C GLY A 334 4.90 -10.31 -1.23
N PHE A 335 5.02 -8.99 -1.33
CA PHE A 335 5.84 -8.20 -0.41
C PHE A 335 5.49 -6.71 -0.41
N GLY A 336 5.88 -6.04 0.67
CA GLY A 336 5.90 -4.59 0.79
C GLY A 336 7.24 -3.98 0.38
N ILE A 337 7.21 -2.79 -0.22
CA ILE A 337 8.36 -1.93 -0.49
C ILE A 337 8.16 -0.59 0.22
N LEU A 338 9.04 -0.26 1.16
CA LEU A 338 9.03 1.03 1.86
C LEU A 338 9.77 2.10 1.05
N VAL A 339 9.17 3.27 0.84
CA VAL A 339 9.82 4.46 0.28
C VAL A 339 10.31 5.34 1.43
N SER A 340 11.62 5.36 1.68
CA SER A 340 12.23 6.18 2.73
C SER A 340 13.73 6.38 2.50
N LYS A 341 14.20 7.62 2.65
CA LYS A 341 15.65 7.94 2.68
C LYS A 341 16.32 7.50 3.98
N ILE A 342 15.53 7.37 5.05
CA ILE A 342 15.99 7.13 6.42
C ILE A 342 15.46 5.75 6.86
N PRO A 343 16.27 4.95 7.58
CA PRO A 343 15.82 3.72 8.20
C PRO A 343 14.59 3.93 9.06
N LYS A 344 13.65 3.00 8.96
CA LYS A 344 12.44 2.95 9.79
C LYS A 344 12.16 1.51 10.16
N ASP A 345 11.62 1.29 11.35
CA ASP A 345 11.02 0.00 11.68
C ASP A 345 9.89 -0.27 10.68
N THR A 346 9.99 -1.40 9.96
CA THR A 346 9.05 -1.72 8.87
C THR A 346 8.84 -3.21 8.70
N HIS A 347 7.63 -3.59 8.28
CA HIS A 347 7.31 -4.94 7.84
C HIS A 347 7.63 -5.17 6.36
N ALA A 348 7.98 -4.12 5.60
CA ALA A 348 8.37 -4.22 4.21
C ALA A 348 9.57 -5.18 4.03
N SER A 349 9.63 -5.84 2.89
CA SER A 349 10.75 -6.74 2.54
C SER A 349 11.88 -6.00 1.84
N TYR A 350 11.53 -4.92 1.14
CA TYR A 350 12.48 -4.11 0.37
C TYR A 350 12.28 -2.63 0.67
N SER A 351 13.25 -1.83 0.26
CA SER A 351 13.18 -0.38 0.35
C SER A 351 13.47 0.31 -0.98
N LEU A 352 13.04 1.57 -1.07
CA LEU A 352 13.40 2.55 -2.08
C LEU A 352 13.64 3.87 -1.35
N ARG A 353 14.48 4.74 -1.89
CA ARG A 353 14.84 6.00 -1.21
C ARG A 353 13.82 7.10 -1.42
N GLU A 354 13.22 7.18 -2.60
CA GLU A 354 12.36 8.30 -2.99
C GLU A 354 11.40 7.96 -4.15
N PRO A 355 10.37 8.81 -4.40
CA PRO A 355 9.42 8.62 -5.50
C PRO A 355 10.02 8.40 -6.90
N SER A 356 11.20 8.97 -7.16
CA SER A 356 11.93 8.78 -8.43
C SER A 356 12.34 7.32 -8.63
N GLU A 357 12.86 6.67 -7.58
CA GLU A 357 13.21 5.25 -7.59
C GLU A 357 11.96 4.36 -7.70
N ALA A 358 10.85 4.74 -7.05
CA ALA A 358 9.57 4.07 -7.24
C ALA A 358 9.12 4.15 -8.70
N SER A 359 9.25 5.32 -9.35
CA SER A 359 8.95 5.47 -10.78
C SER A 359 9.81 4.54 -11.63
N TYR A 360 11.09 4.42 -11.29
CA TYR A 360 12.02 3.57 -12.03
C TYR A 360 11.66 2.10 -11.87
N VAL A 361 11.50 1.59 -10.65
CA VAL A 361 11.10 0.19 -10.38
C VAL A 361 9.78 -0.15 -11.08
N LEU A 362 8.79 0.74 -11.02
CA LEU A 362 7.51 0.53 -11.72
C LEU A 362 7.68 0.44 -13.23
N PHE A 363 8.58 1.24 -13.80
CA PHE A 363 8.82 1.28 -15.24
C PHE A 363 9.70 0.12 -15.74
N THR A 364 10.81 -0.17 -15.06
CA THR A 364 11.79 -1.16 -15.51
C THR A 364 11.43 -2.56 -15.06
N THR A 365 11.19 -2.78 -13.77
CA THR A 365 10.87 -4.09 -13.19
C THR A 365 9.52 -4.58 -13.67
N PHE A 366 8.49 -3.85 -13.32
CA PHE A 366 7.13 -4.30 -13.62
C PHE A 366 6.76 -4.05 -15.08
N GLY A 367 7.37 -3.07 -15.74
CA GLY A 367 7.21 -2.87 -17.18
C GLY A 367 7.94 -3.91 -18.05
N ALA A 368 9.06 -4.49 -17.61
CA ALA A 368 9.74 -5.58 -18.35
C ALA A 368 9.06 -6.95 -18.16
N MET A 369 8.33 -7.15 -17.06
CA MET A 369 7.51 -8.34 -16.86
C MET A 369 6.44 -8.50 -17.95
N GLU A 370 5.94 -7.40 -18.51
CA GLU A 370 5.08 -7.41 -19.69
C GLU A 370 5.79 -8.08 -20.89
N THR A 371 7.04 -7.70 -21.16
CA THR A 371 7.81 -8.20 -22.31
C THR A 371 8.07 -9.71 -22.18
N THR A 372 8.45 -10.20 -21.00
CA THR A 372 8.70 -11.64 -20.78
C THR A 372 7.41 -12.46 -20.83
N ILE A 373 6.30 -11.96 -20.29
CA ILE A 373 4.99 -12.61 -20.36
C ILE A 373 4.44 -12.61 -21.80
N PHE A 374 4.63 -11.51 -22.53
CA PHE A 374 4.19 -11.35 -23.92
C PHE A 374 4.99 -12.24 -24.89
N ILE A 375 6.31 -12.33 -24.72
CA ILE A 375 7.15 -13.25 -25.47
C ILE A 375 6.70 -14.70 -25.20
N LYS A 376 6.54 -15.11 -23.94
CA LYS A 376 6.08 -16.46 -23.61
C LYS A 376 4.69 -16.78 -24.17
N LYS A 377 3.73 -15.84 -24.13
CA LYS A 377 2.40 -16.03 -24.75
C LYS A 377 2.47 -16.20 -26.27
N LYS A 378 3.30 -15.41 -26.96
CA LYS A 378 3.53 -15.59 -28.40
C LYS A 378 4.24 -16.90 -28.72
N THR A 379 5.22 -17.31 -27.93
CA THR A 379 5.91 -18.60 -28.11
C THR A 379 4.97 -19.78 -27.85
N LEU A 380 4.11 -19.73 -26.83
CA LEU A 380 3.09 -20.76 -26.59
C LEU A 380 1.98 -20.78 -27.65
N GLN A 381 1.53 -19.63 -28.14
CA GLN A 381 0.59 -19.57 -29.27
C GLN A 381 1.23 -20.04 -30.57
N GLY A 382 2.51 -19.74 -30.80
CA GLY A 382 3.31 -20.25 -31.91
C GLY A 382 3.50 -21.77 -31.83
N LEU A 383 3.80 -22.30 -30.64
CA LEU A 383 3.90 -23.75 -30.41
C LEU A 383 2.56 -24.46 -30.61
N LYS A 384 1.44 -23.88 -30.14
CA LYS A 384 0.09 -24.43 -30.40
C LYS A 384 -0.31 -24.38 -31.88
N LEU A 385 0.08 -23.34 -32.61
CA LEU A 385 -0.13 -23.26 -34.05
C LEU A 385 0.72 -24.31 -34.78
N VAL A 386 1.98 -24.51 -34.39
CA VAL A 386 2.86 -25.54 -34.94
C VAL A 386 2.38 -26.96 -34.61
N GLU A 387 1.81 -27.22 -33.43
CA GLU A 387 1.17 -28.52 -33.11
C GLU A 387 -0.12 -28.75 -33.90
N SER A 388 -0.91 -27.69 -34.17
CA SER A 388 -2.11 -27.80 -35.01
C SER A 388 -1.79 -27.99 -36.49
N GLU A 389 -0.68 -27.40 -36.98
CA GLU A 389 -0.18 -27.63 -38.33
C GLU A 389 0.57 -28.97 -38.47
N GLY A 390 1.22 -29.44 -37.39
CA GLY A 390 1.93 -30.72 -37.32
C GLY A 390 1.00 -31.93 -37.38
N LYS A 391 -0.28 -31.77 -36.99
CA LYS A 391 -1.31 -32.80 -37.20
C LYS A 391 -1.93 -32.80 -38.60
N ASN A 392 -1.58 -31.84 -39.46
CA ASN A 392 -2.19 -31.68 -40.78
C ASN A 392 -1.19 -31.69 -41.95
N LYS A 393 0.07 -32.06 -41.71
CA LYS A 393 1.12 -32.13 -42.75
C LYS A 393 1.85 -33.46 -42.75
N GLU A 394 1.11 -34.54 -43.01
CA GLU A 394 1.64 -35.71 -43.69
C GLU A 394 1.33 -35.60 -45.20
N LYS A 395 1.91 -34.58 -45.85
CA LYS A 395 2.12 -34.46 -47.31
C LYS A 395 2.59 -33.05 -47.68
N LYS A 396 3.92 -32.86 -47.72
CA LYS A 396 4.68 -32.24 -48.84
C LYS A 396 6.04 -31.72 -48.35
N LYS A 397 7.08 -32.31 -48.94
CA LYS A 397 8.49 -31.93 -48.85
C LYS A 397 8.78 -30.58 -49.51
N LYS A 398 9.84 -29.93 -48.99
CA LYS A 398 10.76 -28.94 -49.61
C LYS A 398 10.22 -27.52 -49.89
N LYS A 399 10.70 -26.55 -49.11
CA LYS A 399 11.73 -25.56 -49.51
C LYS A 399 12.06 -24.61 -48.34
N GLU A 400 13.35 -24.46 -48.07
CA GLU A 400 13.94 -23.52 -47.13
C GLU A 400 14.01 -22.10 -47.72
N HIS A 401 13.74 -21.07 -46.90
CA HIS A 401 14.55 -19.84 -46.73
C HIS A 401 13.95 -18.94 -45.63
N PRO A 402 14.77 -18.26 -44.79
CA PRO A 402 14.29 -17.61 -43.57
C PRO A 402 13.95 -16.12 -43.74
N LEU A 403 12.93 -15.70 -43.01
CA LEU A 403 12.50 -14.31 -42.76
C LEU A 403 13.63 -13.50 -42.08
N LYS A 404 14.40 -12.75 -42.88
CA LYS A 404 15.05 -11.50 -42.45
C LYS A 404 14.15 -10.36 -42.92
N GLU A 405 13.59 -9.62 -41.98
CA GLU A 405 13.16 -8.20 -42.06
C GLU A 405 11.95 -7.95 -41.15
N MET A 406 12.19 -7.45 -39.93
CA MET A 406 11.30 -6.50 -39.27
C MET A 406 11.98 -5.88 -38.04
N PHE A 407 13.05 -5.12 -38.24
CA PHE A 407 13.49 -4.10 -37.28
C PHE A 407 14.12 -2.94 -38.04
N CYS A 408 13.31 -1.92 -38.31
CA CYS A 408 13.79 -0.58 -38.62
C CYS A 408 12.82 0.40 -37.98
N PHE A 409 13.17 0.96 -36.82
CA PHE A 409 12.95 2.37 -36.51
C PHE A 409 13.84 2.81 -35.34
N LYS A 410 14.85 3.58 -35.73
CA LYS A 410 15.78 4.49 -35.03
C LYS A 410 15.49 4.83 -33.55
N CYS A 411 16.49 4.56 -32.71
CA CYS A 411 17.06 5.59 -31.82
C CYS A 411 18.58 5.58 -32.04
N GLY A 412 19.12 6.72 -32.50
CA GLY A 412 20.55 6.94 -32.64
C GLY A 412 21.21 7.12 -31.28
N GLY A 413 22.46 6.67 -31.17
CA GLY A 413 23.27 6.78 -29.96
C GLY A 413 24.26 5.63 -29.91
N GLU A 414 25.41 5.84 -30.54
CA GLU A 414 26.56 4.94 -30.54
C GLU A 414 27.06 4.69 -29.11
N GLY A 415 27.39 3.43 -28.79
CA GLY A 415 27.99 3.08 -27.50
C GLY A 415 28.13 1.58 -27.33
N LYS A 416 29.28 1.06 -27.76
CA LYS A 416 29.72 -0.33 -27.69
C LYS A 416 29.60 -0.91 -26.27
N PHE A 417 29.03 -2.12 -26.15
CA PHE A 417 29.55 -3.15 -25.26
C PHE A 417 29.33 -4.52 -25.91
N SER A 418 30.44 -5.12 -26.31
CA SER A 418 30.62 -6.43 -26.89
C SER A 418 30.70 -7.50 -25.80
N GLU A 419 30.18 -8.70 -26.15
CA GLU A 419 30.56 -10.03 -25.68
C GLU A 419 30.40 -10.37 -24.17
N LEU A 420 29.51 -11.33 -23.86
CA LEU A 420 29.87 -12.75 -23.75
C LEU A 420 28.61 -13.56 -23.39
N LEU A 421 28.25 -14.53 -24.23
CA LEU A 421 27.35 -15.64 -23.88
C LEU A 421 27.77 -16.86 -24.72
N LEU A 422 28.56 -17.71 -24.08
CA LEU A 422 28.62 -19.15 -24.34
C LEU A 422 27.81 -19.84 -23.25
#